data_AF-A0A7X7DQC3-F1
#
_entry.id   AF-A0A7X7DQC3-F1
#
_cell.length_a   1.000
_cell.length_b   1.000
_cell.length_c   1.000
_cell.angle_alpha   90.00
_cell.angle_beta   90.00
_cell.angle_gamma   90.00
#
_symmetry.space_group_name_H-M   'P 1'
#
loop_
_entity.id
_entity.type
_entity.pdbx_description
1 polymer ?
#
loop_
_entity_poly.entity_id
_entity_poly.type
_entity_poly.pdbx_seq_one_letter_code
_entity_poly.pdbx_strand_id
1 'polypeptide(L)'
;DDKTAIVDAKSGADCVKPSNITTRRQLLEYFTCYDVDRVYVYNSIEDRLVSVEFADGNKASDSVTTRKFSIAYAVVLFLVAQLVIIIAICMLTK
;
A
#
# COMPACT_ATOMS: atom_id res chain seq x y z
N ASP A 1 -1.63 -6.16 -6.91
CA ASP A 1 -0.43 -5.37 -6.56
C ASP A 1 -0.74 -3.90 -6.70
N ASP A 2 -1.30 -3.30 -5.65
CA ASP A 2 -1.57 -1.85 -5.63
C ASP A 2 -0.37 -1.14 -4.99
N LYS A 3 0.76 -1.10 -5.72
CA LYS A 3 1.92 -0.34 -5.28
C LYS A 3 1.69 1.14 -5.55
N THR A 4 1.83 1.97 -4.53
CA THR A 4 1.63 3.41 -4.61
C THR A 4 2.97 4.13 -4.64
N ALA A 5 3.06 5.17 -5.45
CA ALA A 5 4.27 5.97 -5.57
C ALA A 5 3.93 7.44 -5.72
N ILE A 6 4.81 8.30 -5.18
CA ILE A 6 4.78 9.73 -5.42
C ILE A 6 5.94 10.11 -6.32
N VAL A 7 5.65 11.01 -7.27
CA VAL A 7 6.65 11.66 -8.12
C VAL A 7 6.60 13.16 -7.87
N ASP A 8 7.71 13.73 -7.42
CA ASP A 8 7.87 15.18 -7.26
C ASP A 8 8.72 15.73 -8.41
N ALA A 9 8.13 16.60 -9.23
CA ALA A 9 8.80 17.20 -10.38
C ALA A 9 9.51 18.50 -9.97
N LYS A 10 10.81 18.56 -10.22
CA LYS A 10 11.67 19.70 -9.87
C LYS A 10 12.37 20.24 -11.10
N SER A 11 12.51 21.57 -11.15
CA SER A 11 13.17 22.29 -12.25
C SER A 11 14.33 23.19 -11.81
N GLY A 12 14.50 23.44 -10.51
CA GLY A 12 15.63 24.21 -10.00
C GLY A 12 16.88 23.34 -9.82
N ALA A 13 18.04 23.83 -10.27
CA ALA A 13 19.32 23.10 -10.26
C ALA A 13 19.72 22.52 -8.89
N ASP A 14 19.34 23.19 -7.79
CA ASP A 14 19.63 22.72 -6.45
C ASP A 14 18.60 21.74 -5.91
N CYS A 15 17.33 21.88 -6.31
CA CYS A 15 16.23 21.06 -5.80
C CYS A 15 15.99 19.77 -6.61
N VAL A 16 16.58 19.64 -7.80
CA VAL A 16 16.53 18.39 -8.57
C VAL A 16 17.40 17.29 -7.95
N LYS A 17 18.34 17.64 -7.06
CA LYS A 17 19.24 16.71 -6.40
C LYS A 17 18.63 16.19 -5.10
N PRO A 18 18.36 14.87 -4.95
CA PRO A 18 17.82 14.32 -3.70
C PRO A 18 18.78 14.40 -2.50
N SER A 19 20.05 14.77 -2.71
CA SER A 19 21.01 15.05 -1.64
C SER A 19 20.84 16.44 -1.02
N ASN A 20 20.12 17.36 -1.68
CA ASN A 20 19.78 18.64 -1.11
C ASN A 20 18.90 18.45 0.14
N ILE A 21 19.28 19.04 1.26
CA ILE A 21 18.64 18.81 2.56
C ILE A 21 17.15 19.19 2.58
N THR A 22 16.79 20.30 1.93
CA THR A 22 15.40 20.77 1.88
C THR A 22 14.54 19.83 1.05
N THR A 23 15.05 19.40 -0.11
CA THR A 23 14.38 18.44 -0.98
C THR A 23 14.25 17.09 -0.29
N ARG A 24 15.33 16.60 0.34
CA ARG A 24 15.32 15.31 1.04
C ARG A 24 14.30 15.29 2.19
N ARG A 25 14.18 16.36 2.95
CA ARG A 25 13.16 16.51 4.01
C ARG A 25 11.75 16.45 3.43
N GLN A 26 11.48 17.21 2.36
CA GLN A 26 10.17 17.21 1.70
C GLN A 26 9.78 15.81 1.20
N LEU A 27 10.71 15.08 0.58
CA LEU A 27 10.44 13.73 0.09
C LEU A 27 10.24 12.72 1.22
N LEU A 28 10.91 12.90 2.36
CA LEU A 28 10.69 12.09 3.55
C LEU A 28 9.29 12.33 4.14
N GLU A 29 8.83 13.58 4.13
CA GLU A 29 7.44 13.91 4.51
C GLU A 29 6.45 13.22 3.58
N TYR A 30 6.72 13.18 2.28
CA TYR A 30 5.86 12.45 1.35
C TYR A 30 5.81 10.96 1.64
N PHE A 31 6.97 10.35 1.89
CA PHE A 31 7.08 8.93 2.20
C PHE A 31 6.36 8.56 3.50
N THR A 32 6.45 9.42 4.52
CA THR A 32 5.88 9.16 5.85
C THR A 32 4.40 9.52 5.96
N CYS A 33 3.96 10.64 5.37
CA CYS A 33 2.60 11.14 5.52
C CYS A 33 1.59 10.50 4.55
N TYR A 34 2.00 10.14 3.33
CA TYR A 34 1.09 9.59 2.32
C TYR A 34 1.09 8.05 2.25
N ASP A 35 1.83 7.39 3.12
CA ASP A 35 1.93 5.92 3.20
C ASP A 35 2.20 5.25 1.84
N VAL A 36 3.17 5.79 1.09
CA VAL A 36 3.55 5.27 -0.23
C VAL A 36 4.71 4.28 -0.18
N ASP A 37 4.76 3.36 -1.13
CA ASP A 37 5.84 2.38 -1.23
C ASP A 37 7.15 3.00 -1.73
N ARG A 38 7.04 4.00 -2.61
CA ARG A 38 8.18 4.60 -3.32
C ARG A 38 8.01 6.10 -3.52
N VAL A 39 9.13 6.81 -3.47
CA VAL A 39 9.21 8.22 -3.83
C VAL A 39 10.24 8.42 -4.93
N TYR A 40 9.87 9.21 -5.91
CA TYR A 40 10.73 9.58 -7.04
C TYR A 40 10.84 11.11 -7.14
N VAL A 41 12.00 11.56 -7.60
CA VAL A 41 12.22 12.93 -8.06
C VAL A 41 12.37 12.91 -9.56
N TYR A 42 11.55 13.69 -10.25
CA TYR A 42 11.77 13.96 -11.67
C TYR A 42 12.61 15.23 -11.82
N ASN A 43 13.81 15.06 -12.37
CA ASN A 43 14.74 16.14 -12.71
C ASN A 43 14.44 16.65 -14.11
N SER A 44 13.84 17.83 -14.23
CA SER A 44 13.50 18.41 -15.54
C SER A 44 14.70 18.97 -16.32
N ILE A 45 15.88 19.08 -15.69
CA ILE A 45 17.10 19.59 -16.35
C ILE A 45 17.75 18.46 -17.16
N GLU A 46 17.81 17.27 -16.56
CA GLU A 46 18.40 16.07 -17.18
C GLU A 46 17.33 15.15 -17.81
N ASP A 47 16.06 15.56 -17.76
CA ASP A 47 14.89 14.77 -18.17
C ASP A 47 14.93 13.34 -17.60
N ARG A 48 15.15 13.24 -16.28
CA ARG A 48 15.44 11.97 -15.62
C ARG A 48 14.62 11.77 -14.36
N LEU A 49 14.04 10.59 -14.23
CA LEU A 49 13.43 10.11 -12.99
C LEU A 49 14.48 9.43 -12.11
N VAL A 50 14.55 9.84 -10.84
CA VAL A 50 15.49 9.32 -9.84
C VAL A 50 14.69 8.74 -8.68
N SER A 51 14.90 7.46 -8.37
CA SER A 51 14.33 6.84 -7.17
C SER A 51 15.08 7.31 -5.94
N VAL A 52 14.34 7.61 -4.87
CA VAL A 52 14.92 8.05 -3.60
C VAL A 52 14.77 6.95 -2.57
N GLU A 53 15.90 6.52 -2.01
CA GLU A 53 15.94 5.53 -0.94
C GLU A 53 16.27 6.21 0.40
N PHE A 54 15.53 5.80 1.43
CA PHE A 54 15.71 6.24 2.81
C PHE A 54 16.39 5.14 3.65
N ALA A 55 16.94 5.49 4.81
CA ALA A 55 17.78 4.60 5.62
C ALA A 55 17.04 3.33 6.12
N ASP A 56 15.72 3.41 6.31
CA ASP A 56 14.86 2.27 6.64
C ASP A 56 14.55 1.36 5.42
N GLY A 57 15.20 1.64 4.28
CA GLY A 57 14.86 1.06 2.99
C GLY A 57 13.58 1.66 2.41
N ASN A 58 13.30 1.38 1.14
CA ASN A 58 11.91 1.48 0.67
C ASN A 58 11.11 0.46 1.47
N LYS A 59 9.88 0.81 1.89
CA LYS A 59 8.98 -0.15 2.55
C LYS A 59 9.02 -1.42 1.71
N ALA A 60 9.57 -2.48 2.30
CA ALA A 60 9.37 -3.80 1.74
C ALA A 60 7.85 -3.89 1.64
N SER A 61 7.36 -4.10 0.43
CA SER A 61 5.99 -4.53 0.23
C SER A 61 5.92 -5.92 0.85
N ASP A 62 5.90 -5.98 2.17
CA ASP A 62 5.23 -7.02 2.88
C ASP A 62 3.84 -6.90 2.31
N SER A 63 3.54 -7.80 1.37
CA SER A 63 2.17 -8.14 1.06
C SER A 63 1.62 -8.58 2.41
N VAL A 64 1.13 -7.62 3.20
CA VAL A 64 0.15 -7.87 4.23
C VAL A 64 -0.95 -8.48 3.39
N THR A 65 -0.92 -9.80 3.36
CA THR A 65 -2.00 -10.60 2.84
C THR A 65 -3.06 -10.40 3.91
N THR A 66 -3.68 -9.22 3.92
CA THR A 66 -5.05 -9.08 4.37
C THR A 66 -5.74 -10.14 3.55
N ARG A 67 -5.94 -11.31 4.14
CA ARG A 67 -6.74 -12.37 3.55
C ARG A 67 -8.05 -11.67 3.24
N LYS A 68 -8.23 -11.28 1.97
CA LYS A 68 -9.49 -10.75 1.50
C LYS A 68 -10.41 -11.96 1.59
N PHE A 69 -11.04 -12.13 2.76
CA PHE A 69 -12.07 -13.13 2.93
C PHE A 69 -13.10 -12.80 1.87
N SER A 70 -13.18 -13.65 0.85
CA SER A 70 -14.13 -13.46 -0.22
C SER A 70 -15.52 -13.38 0.40
N ILE A 71 -16.25 -12.30 0.13
CA ILE A 71 -17.61 -12.11 0.65
C ILE A 71 -18.47 -13.33 0.27
N ALA A 72 -18.25 -13.89 -0.93
CA ALA A 72 -18.90 -15.13 -1.36
C ALA A 72 -18.62 -16.31 -0.43
N TYR A 73 -17.37 -16.48 0.03
CA TYR A 73 -17.00 -17.54 0.97
C TYR A 73 -17.67 -17.34 2.34
N ALA A 74 -17.75 -16.11 2.83
CA ALA A 74 -18.44 -15.80 4.08
C ALA A 74 -19.95 -16.10 4.00
N VAL A 75 -20.60 -15.78 2.88
CA VAL A 75 -22.02 -16.08 2.66
C VAL A 75 -22.28 -17.59 2.60
N VAL A 76 -21.42 -18.35 1.92
CA VAL A 76 -21.55 -19.81 1.86
C VAL A 76 -21.41 -20.43 3.25
N LEU A 77 -20.43 -20.01 4.04
CA LEU A 77 -20.28 -20.51 5.42
C LEU A 77 -21.50 -20.19 6.29
N PHE A 78 -22.07 -18.99 6.15
CA PHE A 78 -23.26 -18.60 6.89
C PHE A 78 -24.48 -19.47 6.53
N LEU A 79 -24.71 -19.74 5.24
CA LEU A 79 -25.79 -20.61 4.79
C LEU A 79 -25.62 -22.05 5.28
N VAL A 80 -24.39 -22.59 5.23
CA VAL A 80 -24.07 -23.93 5.74
C VAL A 80 -24.32 -24.00 7.25
N ALA A 81 -23.90 -22.98 8.00
CA ALA A 81 -24.14 -22.92 9.45
C ALA A 81 -25.65 -22.89 9.77
N GLN A 82 -26.44 -22.09 9.06
CA GLN A 82 -27.89 -22.06 9.22
C GLN A 82 -28.54 -23.42 8.92
N LEU A 83 -28.11 -24.10 7.86
CA LEU A 83 -28.62 -25.42 7.50
C LEU A 83 -28.34 -26.46 8.60
N VAL A 84 -27.13 -26.46 9.16
CA VAL A 84 -26.76 -27.37 10.26
C VAL A 84 -27.62 -27.13 11.49
N ILE A 85 -27.89 -25.86 11.84
CA ILE A 85 -28.75 -25.51 12.97
C ILE A 85 -30.18 -26.03 12.75
N ILE A 86 -30.74 -25.85 11.55
CA ILE A 86 -32.07 -26.35 11.22
C ILE A 86 -32.14 -27.87 11.35
N ILE A 87 -31.15 -28.59 10.80
CA ILE A 87 -31.08 -30.05 10.91
C ILE A 87 -31.00 -30.48 12.38
N ALA A 88 -30.19 -29.81 13.19
CA ALA A 88 -30.07 -30.11 14.62
C ALA A 88 -31.39 -29.91 15.37
N ILE A 89 -32.12 -28.83 15.10
CA ILE A 89 -33.45 -28.59 15.68
C ILE A 89 -34.42 -29.69 15.25
N CYS A 90 -34.47 -30.02 13.95
CA CYS A 90 -35.36 -31.08 13.45
C CYS A 90 -35.08 -32.45 14.07
N MET A 91 -33.82 -32.75 14.40
CA MET A 91 -33.43 -33.99 15.10
C MET A 91 -33.83 -33.98 16.58
N LEU A 92 -33.84 -32.81 17.22
CA LEU A 92 -34.23 -32.64 18.63
C LEU A 92 -35.75 -32.63 18.83
N THR A 93 -36.52 -32.25 17.81
CA THR A 93 -37.99 -32.18 17.85
C THR A 93 -38.69 -33.46 17.34
N LYS A 94 -37.92 -34.49 16.96
CA LYS A 94 -38.41 -35.83 16.63
C LYS A 94 -38.37 -36.73 17.85
#